data_AF-A0A2A4V673-F1
#
_entry.id   AF-A0A2A4V673-F1
#
_cell.length_a   1.000
_cell.length_b   1.000
_cell.length_c   1.000
_cell.angle_alpha   90.00
_cell.angle_beta   90.00
_cell.angle_gamma   90.00
#
_symmetry.space_group_name_H-M   'P 1'
#
loop_
_entity.id
_entity.type
_entity.pdbx_description
1 polymer ?
#
loop_
_entity_poly.entity_id
_entity_poly.type
_entity_poly.pdbx_seq_one_letter_code
_entity_poly.pdbx_strand_id
1 'polypeptide(L)' 'GLAGEIRPVPGGQERLQEAAKHGFTRAIVPKANAPKNKIKGMEIIAVTKISQALEAI' A
#
# COMPACT_ATOMS: atom_id res chain seq x y z
N GLY A 1 5.16 8.06 11.36
CA GLY A 1 5.31 8.33 12.78
C GLY A 1 4.81 9.72 13.03
N LEU A 2 5.33 10.37 14.06
CA LEU A 2 4.76 11.62 14.56
C LEU A 2 4.91 12.79 13.57
N ALA A 3 5.88 12.73 12.65
CA ALA A 3 6.08 13.73 11.60
C ALA A 3 5.29 13.44 10.31
N GLY A 4 4.38 12.47 10.33
CA GLY A 4 3.56 12.10 9.18
C GLY A 4 4.25 11.17 8.18
N GLU A 5 5.42 10.63 8.48
CA GLU A 5 6.12 9.64 7.66
C GLU A 5 5.42 8.28 7.70
N ILE A 6 5.30 7.60 6.56
CA ILE A 6 4.70 6.27 6.48
C ILE A 6 5.82 5.23 6.58
N ARG A 7 5.79 4.45 7.67
CA ARG A 7 6.80 3.42 7.95
C ARG A 7 6.39 2.07 7.33
N PRO A 8 7.35 1.25 6.88
CA PRO A 8 7.07 -0.09 6.40
C PRO A 8 6.52 -0.98 7.53
N VAL A 9 5.76 -1.99 7.12
CA VAL A 9 5.23 -3.03 8.02
C VAL A 9 5.70 -4.41 7.55
N PRO A 10 5.91 -5.38 8.46
CA PRO A 10 6.29 -6.72 8.08
C PRO A 10 5.18 -7.43 7.26
N GLY A 11 5.57 -8.24 6.28
CA GLY A 11 4.64 -9.03 5.47
C GLY A 11 3.72 -8.21 4.56
N GLY A 12 4.22 -7.12 3.97
CA GLY A 12 3.41 -6.25 3.12
C GLY A 12 2.83 -6.94 1.90
N GLN A 13 3.63 -7.80 1.27
CA GLN A 13 3.26 -8.45 0.03
C GLN A 13 2.16 -9.50 0.26
N GLU A 14 2.28 -10.30 1.33
CA GLU A 14 1.30 -11.30 1.73
C GLU A 14 -0.05 -10.64 2.06
N ARG A 15 -0.03 -9.52 2.79
CA ARG A 15 -1.25 -8.75 3.09
C ARG A 15 -1.96 -8.27 1.83
N LEU A 16 -1.21 -7.76 0.84
CA LEU A 16 -1.80 -7.29 -0.41
C LEU A 16 -2.36 -8.42 -1.26
N GLN A 17 -1.68 -9.57 -1.29
CA GLN A 17 -2.19 -10.76 -1.97
C GLN A 17 -3.50 -11.24 -1.35
N GLU A 18 -3.59 -11.25 -0.01
CA GLU A 18 -4.82 -11.64 0.67
C GLU A 18 -5.96 -10.64 0.44
N ALA A 19 -5.67 -9.34 0.51
CA ALA A 19 -6.63 -8.30 0.18
C ALA A 19 -7.17 -8.45 -1.26
N ALA A 20 -6.31 -8.79 -2.23
CA ALA A 20 -6.75 -9.01 -3.60
C ALA A 20 -7.71 -10.20 -3.73
N LYS A 21 -7.50 -11.29 -2.97
CA LYS A 21 -8.42 -12.44 -2.95
C LYS A 21 -9.78 -12.08 -2.38
N HIS A 22 -9.82 -11.17 -1.42
CA HIS A 22 -11.07 -10.66 -0.82
C HIS A 22 -11.77 -9.58 -1.66
N GLY A 23 -11.28 -9.29 -2.88
CA GLY A 23 -11.94 -8.37 -3.81
C GLY A 23 -11.58 -6.90 -3.61
N PHE A 24 -10.55 -6.57 -2.82
CA PHE A 24 -10.03 -5.21 -2.76
C PHE A 24 -9.34 -4.85 -4.08
N THR A 25 -9.73 -3.73 -4.67
CA THR A 25 -9.25 -3.27 -5.99
C THR A 25 -8.23 -2.13 -5.93
N ARG A 26 -8.07 -1.49 -4.77
CA ARG A 26 -7.13 -0.38 -4.57
C ARG A 26 -6.47 -0.50 -3.20
N ALA A 27 -5.16 -0.23 -3.13
CA ALA A 27 -4.41 -0.24 -1.88
C ALA A 27 -3.40 0.92 -1.85
N ILE A 28 -3.47 1.73 -0.79
CA ILE A 28 -2.46 2.73 -0.45
C ILE A 28 -1.46 2.08 0.51
N VAL A 29 -0.18 2.07 0.16
CA VAL A 29 0.85 1.30 0.88
C VAL A 29 2.10 2.12 1.15
N PRO A 30 2.87 1.81 2.21
CA PRO A 30 4.22 2.34 2.37
C PRO A 30 5.05 2.06 1.12
N LYS A 31 5.82 3.04 0.64
CA LYS A 31 6.68 2.88 -0.56
C LYS A 31 7.62 1.68 -0.47
N ALA A 32 8.13 1.37 0.72
CA ALA A 32 8.98 0.21 0.98
C ALA A 32 8.24 -1.14 0.95
N ASN A 33 6.91 -1.14 1.07
CA ASN A 33 6.04 -2.31 0.97
C ASN A 33 5.43 -2.48 -0.43
N ALA A 34 5.68 -1.55 -1.36
CA ALA A 34 5.17 -1.65 -2.72
C ALA A 34 5.68 -2.93 -3.38
N PRO A 35 4.80 -3.75 -3.98
CA PRO A 35 5.20 -5.01 -4.57
C PRO A 35 6.04 -4.75 -5.82
N LYS A 36 7.09 -5.55 -6.02
CA LYS A 36 7.91 -5.47 -7.25
C LYS A 36 7.13 -5.90 -8.48
N ASN A 37 6.21 -6.85 -8.31
CA ASN A 37 5.33 -7.36 -9.35
C ASN A 37 3.92 -6.79 -9.19
N LYS A 38 3.24 -6.54 -10.30
CA LYS A 38 1.83 -6.11 -10.27
C LYS A 38 0.96 -7.19 -9.62
N ILE A 39 0.03 -6.77 -8.76
CA ILE A 39 -1.02 -7.63 -8.22
C ILE A 39 -2.23 -7.49 -9.14
N LYS A 40 -2.63 -8.58 -9.78
CA LYS A 40 -3.71 -8.55 -10.77
C LYS A 40 -5.01 -8.07 -10.12
N GLY A 41 -5.67 -7.10 -10.75
CA GLY A 41 -6.93 -6.54 -10.26
C GLY A 41 -6.80 -5.56 -9.09
N MET A 42 -5.57 -5.20 -8.69
CA MET A 42 -5.34 -4.25 -7.61
C MET A 42 -4.44 -3.10 -8.08
N GLU A 43 -4.93 -1.87 -7.92
CA GLU A 43 -4.16 -0.65 -8.06
C GLU A 43 -3.37 -0.39 -6.78
N ILE A 44 -2.06 -0.18 -6.91
CA ILE A 44 -1.16 0.08 -5.79
C ILE A 44 -0.68 1.53 -5.82
N ILE A 45 -0.96 2.26 -4.75
CA ILE A 45 -0.54 3.65 -4.56
C ILE A 45 0.53 3.68 -3.47
N ALA A 46 1.78 3.86 -3.86
CA ALA A 46 2.93 3.86 -2.97
C ALA A 46 3.21 5.25 -2.41
N VAL A 47 3.19 5.39 -1.08
CA VAL A 47 3.32 6.69 -0.39
C VAL A 47 4.43 6.67 0.65
N THR A 48 5.02 7.84 0.91
CA THR A 48 6.03 8.05 1.97
C THR A 48 5.55 8.99 3.07
N LYS A 49 4.48 9.76 2.84
CA LYS A 49 3.88 10.69 3.79
C LYS A 49 2.37 10.58 3.83
N ILE A 50 1.79 10.94 4.98
CA ILE A 50 0.34 10.91 5.21
C ILE A 50 -0.44 11.83 4.25
N SER A 51 0.10 12.99 3.88
CA SER A 51 -0.55 13.91 2.94
C SER A 51 -0.81 13.27 1.57
N GLN A 52 0.14 12.49 1.07
CA GLN A 52 -0.01 11.75 -0.20
C GLN A 52 -1.10 10.68 -0.12
N ALA A 53 -1.26 10.06 1.05
CA ALA A 53 -2.33 9.09 1.27
C ALA A 53 -3.71 9.77 1.25
N LEU A 54 -3.81 10.99 1.80
CA LEU A 54 -5.05 11.78 1.78
C LEU A 54 -5.42 12.28 0.38
N GLU A 55 -4.44 12.73 -0.40
CA GLU A 55 -4.63 13.13 -1.80
C GLU A 55 -5.07 11.97 -2.71
N ALA A 56 -4.75 10.73 -2.30
CA ALA A 56 -5.04 9.52 -3.04
C ALA A 56 -6.40 8.88 -2.70
N ILE A 57 -7.25 9.53 -1.89
CA ILE A 57 -8.61 9.06 -1.55
C ILE A 57 -9.58 9.52 -2.63
#